data_AF-A0A4R6RP33-F1
#
_entry.id   AF-A0A4R6RP33-F1
#
_cell.length_a   1.000
_cell.length_b   1.000
_cell.length_c   1.000
_cell.angle_alpha   90.00
_cell.angle_beta   90.00
_cell.angle_gamma   90.00
#
_symmetry.space_group_name_H-M   'P 1'
#
loop_
_entity.id
_entity.type
_entity.pdbx_description
1 polymer ?
#
loop_
_entity_poly.entity_id
_entity_poly.type
_entity_poly.pdbx_seq_one_letter_code
_entity_poly.pdbx_strand_id
1 'polypeptide(L)'
;MQESKDIDKLFCDKCDDFVEYEIKSVNESRNILNQEEIEINAKIAVCKNCKEKLFHEKLDKENQKRAFDKFREKKSILSVKEIKDIRKKYKLTQKEMSSLLGWGEITYHRYENGSLPDQSHNNQLRLIKEPSNVKILLKNNSDNLSSKTIKKLNKRLEEMIANKNKVEVTLPEELYKQIKMKAEKDKMNISEYLLFLITKKNAADKAEKEINKLKKEIQMSILRYKTSPAAVWNQKSISEEKVKYKIKNK
;
A
#
# COMPACT_ATOMS: atom_id res chain seq x y z
N MET A 1 -29.71 40.17 17.76
CA MET A 1 -30.54 38.96 17.85
C MET A 1 -29.92 38.07 18.90
N GLN A 2 -30.65 37.85 19.99
CA GLN A 2 -30.20 37.05 21.13
C GLN A 2 -30.05 35.59 20.68
N GLU A 3 -28.84 35.05 20.76
CA GLU A 3 -28.63 33.60 20.71
C GLU A 3 -29.21 33.04 22.01
N SER A 4 -30.39 32.43 21.91
CA SER A 4 -30.97 31.60 22.96
C SER A 4 -30.01 30.44 23.23
N LYS A 5 -29.16 30.60 24.24
CA LYS A 5 -28.42 29.48 24.83
C LYS A 5 -29.45 28.57 25.49
N ASP A 6 -29.93 27.58 24.75
CA ASP A 6 -30.48 26.39 25.38
C ASP A 6 -29.38 25.85 26.29
N ILE A 7 -29.57 26.03 27.60
CA ILE A 7 -28.68 25.48 28.60
C ILE A 7 -28.93 23.98 28.55
N ASP A 8 -28.11 23.25 27.78
CA ASP A 8 -28.06 21.79 27.84
C ASP A 8 -27.85 21.43 29.32
N LYS A 9 -28.87 20.84 29.95
CA LYS A 9 -28.79 20.31 31.32
C LYS A 9 -28.63 18.80 31.23
N LEU A 10 -27.83 18.22 32.12
CA LEU A 10 -27.62 16.78 32.20
C LEU A 10 -28.12 16.27 33.56
N PHE A 11 -28.67 15.06 33.56
CA PHE A 11 -29.08 14.41 34.80
C PHE A 11 -27.85 14.03 35.63
N CYS A 12 -27.91 14.30 36.94
CA CYS A 12 -26.85 13.98 37.89
C CYS A 12 -27.36 13.04 38.97
N ASP A 13 -26.85 11.81 39.03
CA ASP A 13 -27.26 10.78 40.00
C ASP A 13 -27.06 11.22 41.46
N LYS A 14 -26.10 12.11 41.74
CA LYS A 14 -25.86 12.63 43.10
C LYS A 14 -26.78 13.77 43.51
N CYS A 15 -27.25 14.56 42.55
CA CYS A 15 -28.17 15.68 42.81
C CYS A 15 -29.63 15.27 42.60
N ASP A 16 -29.85 14.13 41.93
CA ASP A 16 -31.16 13.62 41.51
C ASP A 16 -31.96 14.65 40.68
N ASP A 17 -31.26 15.45 39.88
CA ASP A 17 -31.84 16.54 39.10
C ASP A 17 -31.03 16.84 37.82
N PHE A 18 -31.66 17.57 36.90
CA PHE A 18 -31.04 18.14 35.70
C PHE A 18 -30.23 19.39 36.06
N VAL A 19 -28.91 19.25 36.05
CA VAL A 19 -27.97 20.27 36.47
C VAL A 19 -27.22 20.89 35.30
N GLU A 20 -26.76 22.12 35.49
CA GLU A 20 -25.74 22.70 34.63
C GLU A 20 -24.39 21.99 34.81
N TYR A 21 -23.62 21.92 33.73
CA TYR A 21 -22.31 21.27 33.74
C TYR A 21 -21.20 22.16 33.20
N GLU A 22 -19.96 21.80 33.53
CA GLU A 22 -18.73 22.35 32.98
C GLU A 22 -17.96 21.24 32.24
N ILE A 23 -17.31 21.58 31.12
CA ILE A 23 -16.49 20.61 30.38
C ILE A 23 -15.05 20.72 30.87
N LYS A 24 -14.48 19.61 31.33
CA LYS A 24 -13.08 19.50 31.73
C LYS A 24 -12.32 18.51 30.85
N SER A 25 -11.03 18.77 30.65
CA SER A 25 -10.13 17.84 29.98
C SER A 25 -9.37 17.04 31.05
N VAL A 26 -9.45 15.72 30.98
CA VAL A 26 -8.82 14.78 31.93
C VAL A 26 -8.09 13.69 31.16
N ASN A 27 -7.03 13.14 31.75
CA ASN A 27 -6.39 11.94 31.19
C ASN A 27 -7.15 10.71 31.65
N GLU A 28 -7.68 9.93 30.71
CA GLU A 28 -8.38 8.66 30.96
C GLU A 28 -7.72 7.56 30.15
N SER A 29 -7.53 6.38 30.74
CA SER A 29 -7.19 5.17 29.99
C SER A 29 -8.49 4.45 29.57
N ARG A 30 -8.51 3.96 28.34
CA ARG A 30 -9.59 3.10 27.84
C ARG A 30 -9.01 1.79 27.33
N ASN A 31 -9.53 0.68 27.83
CA ASN A 31 -9.18 -0.62 27.30
C ASN A 31 -9.88 -0.84 25.96
N ILE A 32 -9.10 -1.11 24.91
CA ILE A 32 -9.61 -1.39 23.57
C ILE A 32 -9.50 -2.90 23.29
N LEU A 33 -10.63 -3.54 23.02
CA LEU A 33 -10.75 -4.95 22.62
C LEU A 33 -10.12 -5.96 23.61
N ASN A 34 -10.01 -5.62 24.91
CA ASN A 34 -9.31 -6.43 25.92
C ASN A 34 -7.83 -6.70 25.58
N GLN A 35 -7.24 -5.87 24.72
CA GLN A 35 -5.86 -6.02 24.26
C GLN A 35 -4.93 -5.03 24.95
N GLU A 36 -5.32 -3.76 25.00
CA GLU A 36 -4.40 -2.70 25.38
C GLU A 36 -5.14 -1.49 25.97
N GLU A 37 -4.54 -0.88 26.98
CA GLU A 37 -4.99 0.40 27.52
C GLU A 37 -4.44 1.56 26.69
N ILE A 38 -5.33 2.42 26.23
CA ILE A 38 -5.00 3.61 25.45
C ILE A 38 -5.32 4.84 26.28
N GLU A 39 -4.29 5.60 26.61
CA GLU A 39 -4.44 6.88 27.29
C GLU A 39 -4.91 7.96 26.31
N ILE A 40 -5.98 8.67 26.68
CA ILE A 40 -6.52 9.80 25.93
C ILE A 40 -6.69 11.02 26.83
N ASN A 41 -6.55 12.20 26.22
CA ASN A 41 -7.05 13.42 26.81
C ASN A 41 -8.56 13.49 26.49
N ALA A 42 -9.37 13.04 27.45
CA ALA A 42 -10.82 12.94 27.35
C ALA A 42 -11.48 14.23 27.81
N LYS A 43 -12.55 14.64 27.13
CA LYS A 43 -13.43 15.73 27.59
C LYS A 43 -14.59 15.14 28.37
N ILE A 44 -14.77 15.53 29.63
CA ILE A 44 -15.85 15.06 30.48
C ILE A 44 -16.76 16.22 30.88
N ALA A 45 -18.05 15.94 31.03
CA ALA A 45 -18.99 16.86 31.66
C ALA A 45 -18.94 16.65 33.18
N VAL A 46 -18.91 17.74 33.94
CA VAL A 46 -18.85 17.72 35.40
C VAL A 46 -19.96 18.60 35.95
N CYS A 47 -20.75 18.08 36.91
CA CYS A 47 -21.81 18.83 37.57
C CYS A 47 -21.26 20.10 38.24
N LYS A 48 -21.88 21.27 38.00
CA LYS A 48 -21.44 22.51 38.67
C LYS A 48 -21.67 22.48 40.18
N ASN A 49 -22.71 21.77 40.64
CA ASN A 49 -23.15 21.72 42.04
C ASN A 49 -22.29 20.75 42.87
N CYS A 50 -22.25 19.47 42.49
CA CYS A 50 -21.60 18.42 43.29
C CYS A 50 -20.25 17.94 42.74
N LYS A 51 -19.80 18.48 41.59
CA LYS A 51 -18.55 18.12 40.91
C LYS A 51 -18.44 16.66 40.44
N GLU A 52 -19.55 15.93 40.39
CA GLU A 52 -19.60 14.57 39.85
C GLU A 52 -19.47 14.54 38.33
N LYS A 53 -18.84 13.47 37.78
CA LYS A 53 -18.77 13.24 36.33
C LYS A 53 -20.15 12.87 35.80
N LEU A 54 -20.59 13.56 34.76
CA LEU A 54 -21.88 13.32 34.10
C LEU A 54 -21.67 12.60 32.78
N PHE A 55 -22.61 11.71 32.45
CA PHE A 55 -22.63 11.08 31.13
C PHE A 55 -23.11 12.07 30.09
N HIS A 56 -22.26 12.36 29.10
CA HIS A 56 -22.60 13.19 27.96
C HIS A 56 -22.31 12.41 26.68
N GLU A 57 -23.36 12.00 25.97
CA GLU A 57 -23.26 11.10 24.82
C GLU A 57 -22.32 11.62 23.72
N LYS A 58 -22.42 12.90 23.34
CA LYS A 58 -21.54 13.52 22.33
C LYS A 58 -20.07 13.48 22.75
N LEU A 59 -19.75 13.88 23.99
CA LEU A 59 -18.39 13.87 24.51
C LEU A 59 -17.83 12.45 24.60
N ASP A 60 -18.65 11.48 25.04
CA ASP A 60 -18.21 10.09 25.12
C ASP A 60 -17.91 9.50 23.73
N LYS A 61 -18.77 9.77 22.73
CA LYS A 61 -18.51 9.38 21.33
C LYS A 61 -17.24 10.02 20.78
N GLU A 62 -16.96 11.27 21.10
CA GLU A 62 -15.70 11.94 20.72
C GLU A 62 -14.48 11.31 21.40
N ASN A 63 -14.57 11.03 22.69
CA ASN A 63 -13.49 10.39 23.44
C ASN A 63 -13.22 8.98 22.93
N GLN A 64 -14.27 8.22 22.59
CA GLN A 64 -14.13 6.89 21.99
C GLN A 64 -13.42 6.96 20.64
N LYS A 65 -13.77 7.94 19.79
CA LYS A 65 -13.06 8.17 18.53
C LYS A 65 -11.57 8.46 18.75
N ARG A 66 -11.22 9.33 19.71
CA ARG A 66 -9.82 9.62 20.06
C ARG A 66 -9.06 8.36 20.51
N ALA A 67 -9.69 7.51 21.33
CA ALA A 67 -9.08 6.27 21.79
C ALA A 67 -8.84 5.30 20.62
N PHE A 68 -9.83 5.15 19.73
CA PHE A 68 -9.69 4.31 18.55
C PHE A 68 -8.66 4.85 17.56
N ASP A 69 -8.54 6.16 17.38
CA ASP A 69 -7.55 6.74 16.47
C ASP A 69 -6.12 6.53 17.00
N LYS A 70 -5.87 6.75 18.29
CA LYS A 70 -4.59 6.38 18.92
C LYS A 70 -4.29 4.88 18.81
N PHE A 71 -5.30 4.04 19.01
CA PHE A 71 -5.16 2.59 18.84
C PHE A 71 -4.79 2.23 17.39
N ARG A 72 -5.41 2.89 16.41
CA ARG A 72 -5.11 2.69 14.99
C ARG A 72 -3.67 3.04 14.67
N GLU A 73 -3.19 4.19 15.13
CA GLU A 73 -1.79 4.62 14.94
C GLU A 73 -0.83 3.58 15.52
N LYS A 74 -1.06 3.14 16.76
CA LYS A 74 -0.21 2.17 17.45
C LYS A 74 -0.17 0.80 16.76
N LYS A 75 -1.32 0.30 16.29
CA LYS A 75 -1.43 -1.01 15.62
C LYS A 75 -1.27 -0.94 14.10
N SER A 76 -0.92 0.21 13.54
CA SER A 76 -0.86 0.41 12.08
C SER A 76 -2.15 -0.01 11.37
N ILE A 77 -3.30 0.31 11.96
CA ILE A 77 -4.61 0.11 11.35
C ILE A 77 -4.97 1.36 10.55
N LEU A 78 -5.59 1.17 9.37
CA LEU A 78 -6.00 2.29 8.52
C LEU A 78 -6.99 3.22 9.23
N SER A 79 -6.80 4.52 9.04
CA SER A 79 -7.73 5.54 9.50
C SER A 79 -9.05 5.49 8.73
N VAL A 80 -10.12 6.02 9.33
CA VAL A 80 -11.44 6.14 8.68
C VAL A 80 -11.36 6.88 7.36
N LYS A 81 -10.52 7.93 7.32
CA LYS A 81 -10.27 8.72 6.11
C LYS A 81 -9.60 7.87 5.02
N GLU A 82 -8.54 7.14 5.36
CA GLU A 82 -7.87 6.27 4.38
C GLU A 82 -8.80 5.20 3.83
N ILE A 83 -9.65 4.59 4.66
CA ILE A 83 -10.63 3.60 4.21
C ILE A 83 -11.60 4.24 3.21
N LYS A 84 -12.15 5.42 3.53
CA LYS A 84 -13.00 6.19 2.61
C LYS A 84 -12.29 6.53 1.29
N ASP A 85 -11.04 6.95 1.37
CA ASP A 85 -10.25 7.35 0.21
C ASP A 85 -9.94 6.15 -0.70
N ILE A 86 -9.68 4.97 -0.14
CA ILE A 86 -9.55 3.72 -0.89
C ILE A 86 -10.80 3.44 -1.71
N ARG A 87 -12.00 3.56 -1.13
CA ARG A 87 -13.23 3.35 -1.89
C ARG A 87 -13.44 4.40 -2.97
N LYS A 88 -13.28 5.68 -2.61
CA LYS A 88 -13.46 6.79 -3.55
C LYS A 88 -12.50 6.71 -4.72
N LYS A 89 -11.26 6.22 -4.51
CA LYS A 89 -10.27 5.96 -5.57
C LYS A 89 -10.86 5.10 -6.70
N TYR A 90 -11.66 4.09 -6.36
CA TYR A 90 -12.31 3.19 -7.33
C TYR A 90 -13.70 3.63 -7.76
N LYS A 91 -14.22 4.75 -7.23
CA LYS A 91 -15.57 5.28 -7.52
C LYS A 91 -16.69 4.28 -7.22
N LEU A 92 -16.53 3.50 -6.15
CA LEU A 92 -17.53 2.53 -5.70
C LEU A 92 -18.39 3.10 -4.56
N THR A 93 -19.62 2.64 -4.47
CA THR A 93 -20.45 2.78 -3.26
C THR A 93 -19.95 1.86 -2.15
N GLN A 94 -20.39 2.07 -0.91
CA GLN A 94 -20.01 1.20 0.21
C GLN A 94 -20.49 -0.24 -0.02
N LYS A 95 -21.70 -0.41 -0.55
CA LYS A 95 -22.27 -1.71 -0.93
C LYS A 95 -21.42 -2.41 -1.98
N GLU A 96 -21.10 -1.72 -3.08
CA GLU A 96 -20.26 -2.30 -4.15
C GLU A 96 -18.85 -2.66 -3.64
N MET A 97 -18.28 -1.86 -2.72
CA MET A 97 -16.99 -2.18 -2.13
C MET A 97 -17.06 -3.41 -1.21
N SER A 98 -18.11 -3.55 -0.39
CA SER A 98 -18.37 -4.77 0.39
C SER A 98 -18.46 -5.99 -0.52
N SER A 99 -19.25 -5.91 -1.60
CA SER A 99 -19.40 -7.00 -2.59
C SER A 99 -18.09 -7.37 -3.26
N LEU A 100 -17.29 -6.39 -3.68
CA LEU A 100 -15.97 -6.60 -4.30
C LEU A 100 -15.01 -7.36 -3.36
N LEU A 101 -15.04 -7.02 -2.07
CA LEU A 101 -14.19 -7.62 -1.05
C LEU A 101 -14.69 -8.98 -0.55
N GLY A 102 -15.92 -9.36 -0.91
CA GLY A 102 -16.58 -10.56 -0.39
C GLY A 102 -17.03 -10.41 1.07
N TRP A 103 -17.28 -9.18 1.52
CA TRP A 103 -17.73 -8.89 2.88
C TRP A 103 -19.24 -8.76 2.95
N GLY A 104 -19.80 -9.00 4.13
CA GLY A 104 -21.19 -8.62 4.43
C GLY A 104 -21.42 -7.12 4.18
N GLU A 105 -22.61 -6.77 3.67
CA GLU A 105 -22.93 -5.42 3.17
C GLU A 105 -22.56 -4.30 4.17
N ILE A 106 -22.83 -4.51 5.46
CA ILE A 106 -22.64 -3.54 6.54
C ILE A 106 -21.16 -3.47 7.02
N THR A 107 -20.33 -4.46 6.70
CA THR A 107 -18.96 -4.56 7.21
C THR A 107 -18.08 -3.39 6.75
N TYR A 108 -18.20 -2.97 5.48
CA TYR A 108 -17.44 -1.80 5.02
C TYR A 108 -17.99 -0.49 5.62
N HIS A 109 -19.32 -0.39 5.76
CA HIS A 109 -20.00 0.77 6.31
C HIS A 109 -19.55 1.08 7.75
N ARG A 110 -19.46 0.05 8.62
CA ARG A 110 -19.00 0.23 10.00
C ARG A 110 -17.57 0.78 10.08
N TYR A 111 -16.68 0.37 9.19
CA TYR A 111 -15.30 0.88 9.17
C TYR A 111 -15.24 2.34 8.70
N GLU A 112 -16.04 2.73 7.72
CA GLU A 112 -16.19 4.15 7.33
C GLU A 112 -16.85 5.01 8.43
N ASN A 113 -17.52 4.39 9.40
CA ASN A 113 -18.12 5.07 10.54
C ASN A 113 -17.28 5.03 11.83
N GLY A 114 -16.08 4.44 11.77
CA GLY A 114 -15.12 4.48 12.88
C GLY A 114 -14.99 3.20 13.68
N SER A 115 -15.61 2.09 13.28
CA SER A 115 -15.27 0.80 13.87
C SER A 115 -13.84 0.37 13.51
N LEU A 116 -13.24 -0.45 14.36
CA LEU A 116 -11.90 -1.01 14.13
C LEU A 116 -12.00 -2.26 13.23
N PRO A 117 -11.33 -2.30 12.07
CA PRO A 117 -11.15 -3.54 11.34
C PRO A 117 -10.21 -4.48 12.10
N ASP A 118 -10.49 -5.77 12.02
CA ASP A 118 -9.53 -6.79 12.44
C ASP A 118 -8.31 -6.81 11.50
N GLN A 119 -7.29 -7.59 11.87
CA GLN A 119 -6.05 -7.64 11.12
C GLN A 119 -6.24 -8.15 9.68
N SER A 120 -7.14 -9.11 9.45
CA SER A 120 -7.39 -9.67 8.12
C SER A 120 -8.02 -8.61 7.21
N HIS A 121 -9.09 -7.96 7.69
CA HIS A 121 -9.73 -6.88 6.96
C HIS A 121 -8.80 -5.70 6.73
N ASN A 122 -7.98 -5.31 7.72
CA ASN A 122 -6.99 -4.24 7.57
C ASN A 122 -5.93 -4.58 6.50
N ASN A 123 -5.45 -5.83 6.46
CA ASN A 123 -4.51 -6.30 5.44
C ASN A 123 -5.16 -6.27 4.05
N GLN A 124 -6.40 -6.72 3.90
CA GLN A 124 -7.11 -6.69 2.63
C GLN A 124 -7.33 -5.24 2.14
N LEU A 125 -7.71 -4.32 3.02
CA LEU A 125 -7.80 -2.88 2.71
C LEU A 125 -6.47 -2.30 2.24
N ARG A 126 -5.35 -2.69 2.88
CA ARG A 126 -4.00 -2.30 2.45
C ARG A 126 -3.67 -2.84 1.06
N LEU A 127 -3.99 -4.09 0.78
CA LEU A 127 -3.75 -4.70 -0.53
C LEU A 127 -4.52 -4.00 -1.65
N ILE A 128 -5.79 -3.65 -1.42
CA ILE A 128 -6.60 -2.95 -2.43
C ILE A 128 -6.21 -1.48 -2.59
N LYS A 129 -5.23 -0.94 -1.83
CA LYS A 129 -4.57 0.31 -2.23
C LYS A 129 -3.89 0.16 -3.59
N GLU A 130 -3.50 -1.06 -4.01
CA GLU A 130 -2.93 -1.33 -5.33
C GLU A 130 -4.00 -1.74 -6.37
N PRO A 131 -4.16 -1.01 -7.48
CA PRO A 131 -5.17 -1.34 -8.51
C PRO A 131 -5.02 -2.75 -9.11
N SER A 132 -3.79 -3.26 -9.23
CA SER A 132 -3.53 -4.62 -9.71
C SER A 132 -4.18 -5.70 -8.84
N ASN A 133 -4.19 -5.50 -7.52
CA ASN A 133 -4.86 -6.42 -6.59
C ASN A 133 -6.37 -6.38 -6.74
N VAL A 134 -6.94 -5.19 -6.99
CA VAL A 134 -8.38 -5.04 -7.25
C VAL A 134 -8.78 -5.73 -8.56
N LYS A 135 -7.93 -5.70 -9.59
CA LYS A 135 -8.16 -6.43 -10.85
C LYS A 135 -8.23 -7.94 -10.63
N ILE A 136 -7.43 -8.48 -9.71
CA ILE A 136 -7.48 -9.90 -9.34
C ILE A 136 -8.77 -10.21 -8.58
N LEU A 137 -9.12 -9.39 -7.58
CA LEU A 137 -10.36 -9.57 -6.81
C LEU A 137 -11.61 -9.52 -7.68
N LEU A 138 -11.67 -8.59 -8.64
CA LEU A 138 -12.81 -8.45 -9.54
C LEU A 138 -13.02 -9.69 -10.42
N LYS A 139 -11.95 -10.41 -10.79
CA LYS A 139 -12.07 -11.68 -11.51
C LYS A 139 -12.63 -12.80 -10.65
N ASN A 140 -12.29 -12.81 -9.36
CA ASN A 140 -12.70 -13.86 -8.43
C ASN A 140 -14.12 -13.64 -7.89
N ASN A 141 -14.56 -12.38 -7.80
CA ASN A 141 -15.82 -11.97 -7.19
C ASN A 141 -16.75 -11.25 -8.19
N SER A 142 -16.64 -11.54 -9.49
CA SER A 142 -17.43 -10.85 -10.53
C SER A 142 -18.94 -11.01 -10.31
N ASP A 143 -19.37 -12.17 -9.81
CA ASP A 143 -20.79 -12.52 -9.71
C ASP A 143 -21.54 -11.70 -8.65
N ASN A 144 -20.80 -11.08 -7.72
CA ASN A 144 -21.36 -10.27 -6.64
C ASN A 144 -21.61 -8.80 -7.02
N LEU A 145 -21.30 -8.41 -8.27
CA LEU A 145 -21.39 -7.04 -8.77
C LEU A 145 -22.28 -6.96 -10.01
N SER A 146 -22.95 -5.82 -10.19
CA SER A 146 -23.72 -5.60 -11.42
C SER A 146 -22.79 -5.51 -12.63
N SER A 147 -23.24 -6.00 -13.80
CA SER A 147 -22.49 -5.91 -15.05
C SER A 147 -22.07 -4.47 -15.40
N LYS A 148 -22.91 -3.49 -15.05
CA LYS A 148 -22.61 -2.05 -15.20
C LYS A 148 -21.47 -1.60 -14.30
N THR A 149 -21.45 -2.03 -13.05
CA THR A 149 -20.39 -1.72 -12.08
C THR A 149 -19.07 -2.35 -12.52
N ILE A 150 -19.09 -3.62 -12.93
CA ILE A 150 -17.91 -4.34 -13.43
C ILE A 150 -17.28 -3.62 -14.62
N LYS A 151 -18.09 -3.25 -15.62
CA LYS A 151 -17.61 -2.50 -16.80
C LYS A 151 -16.96 -1.17 -16.42
N LYS A 152 -17.60 -0.40 -15.53
CA LYS A 152 -17.05 0.88 -15.04
C LYS A 152 -15.75 0.71 -14.27
N LEU A 153 -15.69 -0.29 -13.39
CA LEU A 153 -14.52 -0.57 -12.56
C LEU A 153 -13.34 -1.06 -13.42
N ASN A 154 -13.57 -1.96 -14.38
CA ASN A 154 -12.53 -2.40 -15.31
C ASN A 154 -11.90 -1.25 -16.08
N LYS A 155 -12.74 -0.38 -16.69
CA LYS A 155 -12.24 0.82 -17.40
C LYS A 155 -11.39 1.71 -16.48
N ARG A 156 -11.87 1.97 -15.26
CA ARG A 156 -11.14 2.73 -14.24
C ARG A 156 -9.79 2.10 -13.92
N LEU A 157 -9.75 0.78 -13.71
CA LEU A 157 -8.52 0.06 -13.38
C LEU A 157 -7.51 0.09 -14.54
N GLU A 158 -7.97 -0.05 -15.78
CA GLU A 158 -7.13 0.05 -16.98
C GLU A 158 -6.48 1.43 -17.09
N GLU A 159 -7.26 2.51 -16.92
CA GLU A 159 -6.73 3.88 -16.89
C GLU A 159 -5.69 4.07 -15.78
N MET A 160 -5.95 3.54 -14.58
CA MET A 160 -5.06 3.66 -13.43
C MET A 160 -3.75 2.89 -13.61
N ILE A 161 -3.81 1.68 -14.16
CA ILE A 161 -2.64 0.84 -14.40
C ILE A 161 -1.82 1.39 -15.58
N ALA A 162 -2.48 1.81 -16.66
CA ALA A 162 -1.81 2.42 -17.81
C ALA A 162 -1.05 3.70 -17.43
N ASN A 163 -1.64 4.56 -16.60
CA ASN A 163 -0.98 5.78 -16.12
C ASN A 163 0.17 5.51 -15.15
N LYS A 164 0.11 4.44 -14.36
CA LYS A 164 1.21 4.06 -13.45
C LYS A 164 2.41 3.49 -14.21
N ASN A 165 2.18 2.93 -15.41
CA ASN A 165 3.20 2.40 -16.30
C ASN A 165 3.69 3.42 -17.34
N LYS A 166 3.19 4.67 -17.34
CA LYS A 166 3.79 5.75 -18.12
C LYS A 166 5.08 6.20 -17.43
N VAL A 167 6.21 5.71 -17.92
CA VAL A 167 7.50 6.31 -17.62
C VAL A 167 7.61 7.56 -18.49
N GLU A 168 7.46 8.74 -17.88
CA GLU A 168 7.80 9.99 -18.56
C GLU A 168 9.32 10.09 -18.64
N VAL A 169 9.86 9.84 -19.84
CA VAL A 169 11.28 9.98 -20.12
C VAL A 169 11.49 11.35 -20.75
N THR A 170 12.15 12.24 -20.01
CA THR A 170 12.63 13.50 -20.58
C THR A 170 13.98 13.25 -21.24
N LEU A 171 14.06 13.45 -22.55
CA LEU A 171 15.29 13.28 -23.32
C LEU A 171 15.82 14.66 -23.75
N PRO A 172 17.14 14.91 -23.67
CA PRO A 172 17.75 16.04 -24.34
C PRO A 172 17.36 16.06 -25.83
N GLU A 173 17.13 17.24 -26.38
CA GLU A 173 16.54 17.39 -27.72
C GLU A 173 17.35 16.70 -28.83
N GLU A 174 18.68 16.81 -28.75
CA GLU A 174 19.65 16.09 -29.60
C GLU A 174 19.44 14.56 -29.55
N LEU A 175 19.30 14.01 -28.34
CA LEU A 175 19.13 12.58 -28.14
C LEU A 175 17.77 12.10 -28.66
N TYR A 176 16.72 12.91 -28.48
CA TYR A 176 15.39 12.62 -29.04
C TYR A 176 15.43 12.56 -30.57
N LYS A 177 16.08 13.54 -31.23
CA LYS A 177 16.24 13.56 -32.69
C LYS A 177 16.96 12.31 -33.20
N GLN A 178 18.07 11.92 -32.55
CA GLN A 178 18.82 10.72 -32.91
C GLN A 178 18.00 9.42 -32.74
N ILE A 179 17.28 9.30 -31.63
CA ILE A 179 16.43 8.13 -31.35
C ILE A 179 15.28 8.07 -32.34
N LYS A 180 14.66 9.21 -32.67
CA LYS A 180 13.57 9.29 -33.66
C LYS A 180 14.01 8.84 -35.04
N MET A 181 15.15 9.33 -35.53
CA MET A 181 15.70 8.91 -36.84
C MET A 181 15.98 7.40 -36.89
N LYS A 182 16.52 6.83 -35.80
CA LYS A 182 16.80 5.39 -35.73
C LYS A 182 15.51 4.56 -35.65
N ALA A 183 14.54 5.00 -34.86
CA ALA A 183 13.22 4.35 -34.77
C ALA A 183 12.51 4.33 -36.13
N GLU A 184 12.53 5.45 -36.87
CA GLU A 184 11.98 5.54 -38.23
C GLU A 184 12.68 4.59 -39.20
N LYS A 185 14.02 4.53 -39.15
CA LYS A 185 14.82 3.59 -39.96
C LYS A 185 14.46 2.13 -39.67
N ASP A 186 14.26 1.81 -38.40
CA ASP A 186 13.90 0.46 -37.93
C ASP A 186 12.38 0.19 -38.01
N LYS A 187 11.61 1.13 -38.58
CA LYS A 187 10.14 1.08 -38.74
C LYS A 187 9.39 0.82 -37.42
N MET A 188 9.90 1.34 -36.31
CA MET A 188 9.32 1.22 -34.98
C MET A 188 8.76 2.55 -34.48
N ASN A 189 7.75 2.50 -33.61
CA ASN A 189 7.39 3.67 -32.83
C ASN A 189 8.55 4.01 -31.87
N ILE A 190 8.80 5.31 -31.64
CA ILE A 190 9.81 5.79 -30.68
C ILE A 190 9.68 5.11 -29.32
N SER A 191 8.46 4.92 -28.80
CA SER A 191 8.23 4.26 -27.51
C SER A 191 8.65 2.78 -27.53
N GLU A 192 8.37 2.08 -28.62
CA GLU A 192 8.75 0.68 -28.81
C GLU A 192 10.26 0.55 -28.96
N TYR A 193 10.87 1.46 -29.72
CA TYR A 193 12.31 1.53 -29.92
C TYR A 193 13.06 1.81 -28.62
N LEU A 194 12.56 2.74 -27.79
CA LEU A 194 13.10 3.00 -26.46
C LEU A 194 13.02 1.75 -25.57
N LEU A 195 11.88 1.06 -25.58
CA LEU A 195 11.71 -0.18 -24.82
C LEU A 195 12.70 -1.27 -25.29
N PHE A 196 12.90 -1.39 -26.61
CA PHE A 196 13.87 -2.28 -27.22
C PHE A 196 15.31 -1.95 -26.79
N LEU A 197 15.70 -0.68 -26.76
CA LEU A 197 17.03 -0.27 -26.30
C LEU A 197 17.24 -0.58 -24.82
N ILE A 198 16.24 -0.29 -23.97
CA ILE A 198 16.30 -0.56 -22.53
C ILE A 198 16.42 -2.05 -22.26
N THR A 199 15.62 -2.86 -22.94
CA THR A 199 15.64 -4.33 -22.79
C THR A 199 16.96 -4.93 -23.27
N LYS A 200 17.51 -4.46 -24.41
CA LYS A 200 18.83 -4.89 -24.90
C LYS A 200 19.96 -4.54 -23.93
N LYS A 201 19.93 -3.34 -23.35
CA LYS A 201 20.92 -2.90 -22.35
C LYS A 201 20.85 -3.76 -21.08
N ASN A 202 19.67 -3.99 -20.54
CA ASN A 202 19.48 -4.86 -19.37
C ASN A 202 19.96 -6.30 -19.62
N ALA A 203 19.74 -6.83 -20.83
CA ALA A 203 20.24 -8.15 -21.20
C ALA A 203 21.77 -8.19 -21.27
N ALA A 204 22.41 -7.15 -21.83
CA ALA A 204 23.87 -7.03 -21.87
C ALA A 204 24.47 -6.92 -20.45
N ASP A 205 23.88 -6.09 -19.57
CA ASP A 205 24.33 -5.94 -18.19
C ASP A 205 24.23 -7.26 -17.40
N LYS A 206 23.19 -8.07 -17.67
CA LYS A 206 23.04 -9.40 -17.07
C LYS A 206 24.12 -10.36 -17.57
N ALA A 207 24.38 -10.38 -18.88
CA ALA A 207 25.44 -11.22 -19.47
C ALA A 207 26.83 -10.84 -18.95
N GLU A 208 27.12 -9.54 -18.79
CA GLU A 208 28.39 -9.07 -18.24
C GLU A 208 28.59 -9.50 -16.78
N LYS A 209 27.52 -9.48 -15.96
CA LYS A 209 27.55 -10.02 -14.59
C LYS A 209 27.86 -11.51 -14.56
N GLU A 210 27.30 -12.31 -15.46
CA GLU A 210 27.58 -13.75 -15.57
C GLU A 210 29.04 -14.00 -16.00
N ILE A 211 29.55 -13.27 -16.99
CA ILE A 211 30.96 -13.35 -17.41
C ILE A 211 31.88 -13.01 -16.23
N ASN A 212 31.58 -11.96 -15.48
CA ASN A 212 32.38 -11.56 -14.33
C ASN A 212 32.34 -12.58 -13.19
N LYS A 213 31.20 -13.28 -13.00
CA LYS A 213 31.10 -14.41 -12.07
C LYS A 213 32.00 -15.57 -12.50
N LEU A 214 31.92 -16.00 -13.76
CA LEU A 214 32.74 -17.08 -14.30
C LEU A 214 34.24 -16.76 -14.23
N LYS A 215 34.63 -15.51 -14.53
CA LYS A 215 36.02 -15.05 -14.37
C LYS A 215 36.52 -15.21 -12.94
N LYS A 216 35.71 -14.85 -11.93
CA LYS A 216 36.07 -15.04 -10.52
C LYS A 216 36.20 -16.52 -10.14
N GLU A 217 35.32 -17.37 -10.63
CA GLU A 217 35.39 -18.83 -10.37
C GLU A 217 36.64 -19.46 -10.98
N ILE A 218 37.00 -19.08 -12.21
CA ILE A 218 38.25 -19.50 -12.87
C ILE A 218 39.47 -18.98 -12.12
N GLN A 219 39.46 -17.72 -11.68
CA GLN A 219 40.58 -17.16 -10.92
C GLN A 219 40.76 -17.87 -9.58
N MET A 220 39.66 -18.21 -8.91
CA MET A 220 39.67 -18.99 -7.67
C MET A 220 40.12 -20.44 -7.88
N SER A 221 39.77 -21.07 -9.00
CA SER A 221 40.24 -22.43 -9.31
C SER A 221 41.73 -22.47 -9.62
N ILE A 222 42.24 -21.48 -10.37
CA ILE A 222 43.68 -21.29 -10.61
C ILE A 222 44.41 -21.06 -9.28
N LEU A 223 43.87 -20.22 -8.39
CA LEU A 223 44.49 -19.96 -7.09
C LEU A 223 44.54 -21.23 -6.23
N ARG A 224 43.42 -21.97 -6.13
CA ARG A 224 43.35 -23.26 -5.40
C ARG A 224 44.32 -24.29 -5.96
N TYR A 225 44.49 -24.34 -7.28
CA TYR A 225 45.44 -25.22 -7.94
C TYR A 225 46.88 -24.83 -7.58
N LYS A 226 47.23 -23.54 -7.62
CA LYS A 226 48.56 -23.03 -7.24
C LYS A 226 48.92 -23.23 -5.76
N THR A 227 47.92 -23.29 -4.88
CA THR A 227 48.13 -23.48 -3.42
C THR A 227 47.97 -24.94 -2.97
N SER A 228 47.72 -25.89 -3.87
CA SER A 228 47.55 -27.31 -3.53
C SER A 228 48.90 -28.05 -3.52
N PRO A 229 49.25 -28.78 -2.45
CA PRO A 229 50.49 -29.58 -2.37
C PRO A 229 50.64 -30.62 -3.51
N ALA A 230 49.52 -31.06 -4.12
CA ALA A 230 49.53 -32.01 -5.23
C ALA A 230 49.92 -31.39 -6.59
N ALA A 231 49.94 -30.06 -6.73
CA ALA A 231 50.21 -29.38 -8.00
C ALA A 231 51.71 -29.39 -8.40
N VAL A 232 52.61 -29.78 -7.50
CA VAL A 232 54.06 -29.89 -7.80
C VAL A 232 54.36 -31.13 -8.68
N TRP A 233 53.48 -32.13 -8.74
CA TRP A 233 53.79 -33.44 -9.34
C TRP A 233 53.05 -33.79 -10.64
N ASN A 234 52.24 -32.89 -11.22
CA ASN A 234 51.56 -33.17 -12.50
C ASN A 234 51.68 -31.98 -13.47
N GLN A 235 52.86 -31.82 -14.06
CA GLN A 235 53.07 -30.96 -15.24
C GLN A 235 52.55 -31.67 -16.50
N LYS A 236 51.28 -31.46 -16.83
CA LYS A 236 50.86 -31.35 -18.24
C LYS A 236 50.45 -29.91 -18.47
N SER A 237 51.39 -29.16 -19.04
CA SER A 237 51.19 -27.80 -19.52
C SER A 237 49.93 -27.73 -20.39
N ILE A 238 48.97 -26.89 -19.99
CA ILE A 238 47.94 -26.38 -20.90
C ILE A 238 48.66 -25.37 -21.81
N SER A 239 49.48 -25.87 -22.73
CA SER A 239 49.97 -25.10 -23.87
C SER A 239 48.86 -25.09 -24.90
N GLU A 240 48.21 -23.94 -25.08
CA GLU A 240 47.50 -23.53 -26.30
C GLU A 240 46.86 -24.66 -27.13
N GLU A 241 45.85 -25.34 -26.60
CA GLU A 241 44.95 -26.07 -27.49
C GLU A 241 44.16 -25.03 -28.29
N LYS A 242 44.57 -24.85 -29.55
CA LYS A 242 43.84 -24.10 -30.57
C LYS A 242 42.43 -24.69 -30.71
N VAL A 243 41.48 -24.15 -29.94
CA VAL A 243 40.05 -24.47 -30.11
C VAL A 243 39.59 -23.87 -31.43
N LYS A 244 39.67 -24.66 -32.50
CA LYS A 244 39.06 -24.35 -33.80
C LYS A 244 37.54 -24.49 -33.66
N TYR A 245 36.84 -23.40 -33.39
CA TYR A 245 35.39 -23.35 -33.58
C TYR A 245 35.09 -23.39 -35.09
N LYS A 246 34.60 -24.53 -35.59
CA LYS A 246 33.89 -24.59 -36.88
C LYS A 246 32.49 -24.02 -36.66
N ILE A 247 32.28 -22.78 -37.09
CA ILE A 247 30.93 -22.24 -37.28
C ILE A 247 30.32 -22.99 -38.48
N LYS A 248 29.37 -23.90 -38.21
CA LYS A 248 28.49 -24.43 -39.26
C LYS A 248 27.40 -23.39 -39.51
N ASN A 249 27.52 -22.66 -40.62
CA ASN A 249 26.39 -21.94 -41.18
C ASN A 249 25.41 -22.97 -41.77
N LYS A 250 24.17 -22.95 -41.27
CA LYS A 250 22.97 -23.40 -41.96
C LYS A 250 21.84 -22.45 -41.58
#